data_AF-A0A6A3TC46-F1
#
_entry.id   AF-A0A6A3TC46-F1
#
_cell.length_a   1.000
_cell.length_b   1.000
_cell.length_c   1.000
_cell.angle_alpha   90.00
_cell.angle_beta   90.00
_cell.angle_gamma   90.00
#
_symmetry.space_group_name_H-M   'P 1'
#
loop_
_entity.id
_entity.type
_entity.pdbx_description
1 polymer ?
#
loop_
_entity_poly.entity_id
_entity_poly.type
_entity_poly.pdbx_seq_one_letter_code
_entity_poly.pdbx_strand_id
1 'polypeptide(L)'
;MKKTEQQDGMEKPAKPTAAKSSPLVPASLLAFVLSLAVAWYLRQSRLVSVNTFAPSTGARELSEVYPRVLPAKYDSELVAMDVRHLVSDLVCDDAEYTPTPLLDGKLFPVTEPMDAQQSMTDDRVFFMLNGANDGIYVSWNGQFECVGQAAEVAATWLGADRDVMVNGVRLYSQMGWPVRNSEEMKETKNIVHVLLDFQLWQWPGIKKGYKYVLEDGVTLTTVGMSPKVFDVEHYFTQEEAEKIIKIGSPILNRSRIANHAPEGGLHVVSETRTSHTAFLPDSLFTREFRARGARSARLPSPSFLERLQLVRYNAGEFYRQHLDTFQSLPFLPTDSEFKLGMDAYKQWANWAAGKIRELSVHRDIPEDFREDLAKTRRGSTGSLRI
;
A
#
# COMPACT_ATOMS: atom_id res chain seq x y z
N MET A 1 -12.57 -71.92 -66.81
CA MET A 1 -13.90 -72.57 -66.77
C MET A 1 -14.44 -72.48 -65.35
N LYS A 2 -15.75 -72.20 -65.20
CA LYS A 2 -16.70 -72.47 -64.08
C LYS A 2 -16.14 -73.26 -62.88
N LYS A 3 -16.51 -73.10 -61.60
CA LYS A 3 -17.68 -72.57 -60.85
C LYS A 3 -17.25 -72.65 -59.35
N THR A 4 -17.75 -71.80 -58.43
CA THR A 4 -18.72 -72.14 -57.32
C THR A 4 -18.31 -73.39 -56.50
N GLU A 5 -18.29 -73.43 -55.16
CA GLU A 5 -19.40 -73.20 -54.20
C GLU A 5 -18.89 -73.42 -52.75
N GLN A 6 -19.63 -72.89 -51.75
CA GLN A 6 -19.44 -73.05 -50.30
C GLN A 6 -19.74 -74.50 -49.81
N GLN A 7 -19.18 -74.95 -48.67
CA GLN A 7 -19.84 -75.00 -47.33
C GLN A 7 -19.19 -75.99 -46.32
N ASP A 8 -19.14 -75.53 -45.06
CA ASP A 8 -19.23 -76.22 -43.74
C ASP A 8 -18.26 -77.33 -43.26
N GLY A 9 -17.92 -77.25 -41.95
CA GLY A 9 -17.87 -78.45 -41.09
C GLY A 9 -16.65 -78.72 -40.20
N MET A 10 -16.48 -77.93 -39.13
CA MET A 10 -16.10 -78.30 -37.74
C MET A 10 -15.25 -79.56 -37.41
N GLU A 11 -14.07 -79.40 -36.80
CA GLU A 11 -13.67 -80.06 -35.52
C GLU A 11 -12.33 -79.50 -34.95
N LYS A 12 -12.25 -79.36 -33.62
CA LYS A 12 -11.04 -79.03 -32.83
C LYS A 12 -10.61 -80.30 -32.06
N PRO A 13 -9.34 -80.47 -31.66
CA PRO A 13 -8.98 -80.09 -30.27
C PRO A 13 -7.52 -79.61 -30.01
N ALA A 14 -7.42 -78.85 -28.90
CA ALA A 14 -6.34 -78.71 -27.90
C ALA A 14 -4.92 -78.19 -28.24
N LYS A 15 -4.45 -77.29 -27.35
CA LYS A 15 -3.21 -76.48 -27.27
C LYS A 15 -2.21 -77.15 -26.29
N PRO A 16 -0.89 -76.81 -26.23
CA PRO A 16 -0.47 -75.59 -25.50
C PRO A 16 0.88 -74.90 -25.87
N THR A 17 0.85 -73.56 -25.69
CA THR A 17 1.87 -72.58 -25.24
C THR A 17 3.37 -72.63 -25.61
N ALA A 18 3.86 -71.51 -26.16
CA ALA A 18 5.19 -70.95 -25.89
C ALA A 18 5.14 -69.41 -25.87
N ALA A 19 5.95 -68.80 -24.99
CA ALA A 19 5.87 -67.43 -24.48
C ALA A 19 6.40 -66.34 -25.43
N LYS A 20 5.93 -65.09 -25.24
CA LYS A 20 6.56 -63.87 -25.78
C LYS A 20 6.94 -62.94 -24.62
N SER A 21 8.21 -62.54 -24.63
CA SER A 21 8.88 -61.61 -23.73
C SER A 21 8.46 -60.16 -24.01
N SER A 22 8.33 -59.35 -22.95
CA SER A 22 8.23 -57.89 -23.00
C SER A 22 9.58 -57.28 -22.58
N PRO A 23 10.03 -56.16 -23.16
CA PRO A 23 11.28 -55.54 -22.77
C PRO A 23 11.08 -54.74 -21.48
N LEU A 24 11.87 -55.05 -20.45
CA LEU A 24 12.03 -54.21 -19.27
C LEU A 24 12.74 -52.91 -19.68
N VAL A 25 12.06 -51.78 -19.54
CA VAL A 25 12.73 -50.48 -19.42
C VAL A 25 13.36 -50.44 -18.01
N PRO A 26 14.66 -50.14 -17.87
CA PRO A 26 15.29 -50.11 -16.56
C PRO A 26 14.67 -48.98 -15.72
N ALA A 27 14.24 -49.31 -14.50
CA ALA A 27 13.54 -48.41 -13.58
C ALA A 27 14.31 -47.10 -13.28
N SER A 28 15.62 -47.06 -13.53
CA SER A 28 16.46 -45.87 -13.43
C SER A 28 16.11 -44.78 -14.45
N LEU A 29 15.72 -45.16 -15.67
CA LEU A 29 15.30 -44.20 -16.71
C LEU A 29 13.94 -43.60 -16.41
N LEU A 30 13.02 -44.41 -15.85
CA LEU A 30 11.72 -43.93 -15.40
C LEU A 30 11.87 -42.96 -14.20
N ALA A 31 12.75 -43.29 -13.26
CA ALA A 31 13.04 -42.44 -12.09
C ALA A 31 13.69 -41.10 -12.49
N PHE A 32 14.55 -41.09 -13.52
CA PHE A 32 15.18 -39.86 -14.01
C PHE A 32 14.21 -38.96 -14.79
N VAL A 33 13.28 -39.56 -15.55
CA VAL A 33 12.21 -38.81 -16.22
C VAL A 33 11.20 -38.28 -15.19
N LEU A 34 10.88 -39.06 -14.16
CA LEU A 34 10.03 -38.62 -13.04
C LEU A 34 10.70 -37.50 -12.22
N SER A 35 12.01 -37.57 -11.97
CA SER A 35 12.70 -36.51 -11.22
C SER A 35 12.83 -35.22 -12.04
N LEU A 36 13.03 -35.31 -13.36
CA LEU A 36 12.99 -34.14 -14.25
C LEU A 36 11.58 -33.56 -14.38
N ALA A 37 10.55 -34.40 -14.45
CA ALA A 37 9.15 -33.96 -14.48
C ALA A 37 8.73 -33.32 -13.15
N VAL A 38 9.17 -33.87 -12.01
CA VAL A 38 8.94 -33.30 -10.68
C VAL A 38 9.74 -32.02 -10.50
N ALA A 39 10.99 -31.93 -10.97
CA ALA A 39 11.78 -30.70 -10.93
C ALA A 39 11.20 -29.61 -11.83
N TRP A 40 10.66 -29.98 -13.00
CA TRP A 40 9.94 -29.06 -13.90
C TRP A 40 8.62 -28.60 -13.29
N TYR A 41 7.85 -29.50 -12.66
CA TYR A 41 6.62 -29.16 -11.93
C TYR A 41 6.90 -28.31 -10.68
N LEU A 42 7.98 -28.58 -9.94
CA LEU A 42 8.41 -27.79 -8.78
C LEU A 42 8.95 -26.41 -9.20
N ARG A 43 9.58 -26.32 -10.38
CA ARG A 43 10.02 -25.04 -10.97
C ARG A 43 8.83 -24.22 -11.47
N GLN A 44 7.83 -24.86 -12.09
CA GLN A 44 6.57 -24.20 -12.43
C GLN A 44 5.78 -23.76 -11.18
N SER A 45 5.70 -24.58 -10.14
CA SER A 45 4.99 -24.22 -8.90
C SER A 45 5.73 -23.16 -8.06
N ARG A 46 7.07 -23.07 -8.14
CA ARG A 46 7.82 -21.92 -7.60
C ARG A 46 7.66 -20.64 -8.44
N LEU A 47 7.51 -20.75 -9.76
CA LEU A 47 7.15 -19.62 -10.64
C LEU A 47 5.66 -19.23 -10.55
N VAL A 48 4.83 -20.04 -9.88
CA VAL A 48 3.40 -19.77 -9.64
C VAL A 48 3.12 -19.22 -8.23
N SER A 49 4.15 -19.04 -7.38
CA SER A 49 3.98 -18.39 -6.05
C SER A 49 4.13 -16.86 -6.05
N VAL A 50 4.09 -16.21 -7.20
CA VAL A 50 3.82 -14.76 -7.28
C VAL A 50 2.79 -14.51 -8.37
N ASN A 51 1.66 -15.19 -8.29
CA ASN A 51 0.42 -14.65 -8.82
C ASN A 51 -0.51 -14.49 -7.62
N THR A 52 -0.75 -13.23 -7.31
CA THR A 52 -1.87 -12.74 -6.50
C THR A 52 -3.05 -13.70 -6.60
N PHE A 53 -3.55 -14.13 -5.43
CA PHE A 53 -4.89 -14.69 -5.29
C PHE A 53 -5.85 -13.86 -6.16
N ALA A 54 -6.30 -14.43 -7.28
CA ALA A 54 -7.38 -13.89 -8.09
C ALA A 54 -8.64 -14.69 -7.72
N PRO A 55 -9.45 -14.26 -6.74
CA PRO A 55 -10.71 -14.91 -6.44
C PRO A 55 -11.80 -14.40 -7.40
N SER A 56 -11.57 -14.38 -8.73
CA SER A 56 -12.50 -13.72 -9.65
C SER A 56 -13.43 -14.65 -10.42
N THR A 57 -13.29 -15.98 -10.35
CA THR A 57 -14.14 -16.88 -11.16
C THR A 57 -14.77 -18.06 -10.42
N GLY A 58 -14.30 -18.44 -9.22
CA GLY A 58 -14.91 -19.52 -8.43
C GLY A 58 -15.84 -19.06 -7.28
N ALA A 59 -15.87 -17.77 -6.97
CA ALA A 59 -16.63 -17.22 -5.84
C ALA A 59 -18.02 -16.67 -6.21
N ARG A 60 -18.35 -16.64 -7.51
CA ARG A 60 -19.58 -16.01 -8.01
C ARG A 60 -20.87 -16.81 -7.73
N GLU A 61 -20.76 -18.12 -7.46
CA GLU A 61 -21.93 -19.01 -7.28
C GLU A 61 -22.19 -19.49 -5.84
N LEU A 62 -21.33 -19.15 -4.87
CA LEU A 62 -21.47 -19.61 -3.47
C LEU A 62 -21.94 -18.51 -2.50
N SER A 63 -22.42 -17.38 -3.03
CA SER A 63 -22.82 -16.23 -2.18
C SER A 63 -24.27 -16.25 -1.69
N GLU A 64 -25.08 -17.22 -2.11
CA GLU A 64 -26.54 -17.21 -1.82
C GLU A 64 -27.00 -18.01 -0.59
N VAL A 65 -26.16 -18.79 0.10
CA VAL A 65 -26.71 -19.76 1.10
C VAL A 65 -26.09 -19.75 2.50
N TYR A 66 -25.00 -19.03 2.78
CA TYR A 66 -24.50 -18.91 4.17
C TYR A 66 -24.04 -17.48 4.49
N PRO A 67 -24.49 -16.87 5.62
CA PRO A 67 -23.87 -15.66 6.12
C PRO A 67 -22.43 -16.02 6.49
N ARG A 68 -21.48 -15.76 5.59
CA ARG A 68 -20.05 -15.87 5.93
C ARG A 68 -19.83 -14.96 7.13
N VAL A 69 -19.47 -15.56 8.27
CA VAL A 69 -19.03 -14.83 9.45
C VAL A 69 -17.93 -13.89 8.97
N LEU A 70 -18.17 -12.59 9.04
CA LEU A 70 -17.14 -11.61 8.71
C LEU A 70 -15.96 -11.86 9.63
N PRO A 71 -14.73 -12.01 9.12
CA PRO A 71 -13.57 -12.09 9.99
C PRO A 71 -13.54 -10.83 10.86
N ALA A 72 -13.12 -11.00 12.12
CA ALA A 72 -12.96 -9.87 13.02
C ALA A 72 -12.05 -8.83 12.36
N LYS A 73 -12.28 -7.55 12.68
CA LYS A 73 -11.58 -6.43 12.04
C LYS A 73 -10.05 -6.63 12.04
N TYR A 74 -9.49 -7.08 13.16
CA TYR A 74 -8.05 -7.26 13.36
C TYR A 74 -7.48 -8.54 12.74
N ASP A 75 -8.34 -9.49 12.40
CA ASP A 75 -7.97 -10.73 11.69
C ASP A 75 -8.14 -10.58 10.17
N SER A 76 -8.39 -9.35 9.69
CA SER A 76 -8.63 -9.04 8.28
C SER A 76 -7.62 -8.02 7.77
N GLU A 77 -7.40 -8.01 6.45
CA GLU A 77 -6.56 -7.04 5.74
C GLU A 77 -6.99 -5.57 5.90
N LEU A 78 -8.15 -5.31 6.53
CA LEU A 78 -8.67 -3.96 6.72
C LEU A 78 -7.72 -3.08 7.56
N VAL A 79 -7.00 -3.68 8.51
CA VAL A 79 -6.07 -2.97 9.40
C VAL A 79 -4.61 -3.29 9.14
N ALA A 80 -4.33 -4.13 8.14
CA ALA A 80 -2.97 -4.34 7.69
C ALA A 80 -2.37 -3.00 7.27
N MET A 81 -1.15 -2.73 7.73
CA MET A 81 -0.40 -1.51 7.42
C MET A 81 0.86 -1.90 6.66
N ASP A 82 1.12 -1.18 5.58
CA ASP A 82 2.35 -1.31 4.83
C ASP A 82 3.55 -0.90 5.69
N VAL A 83 4.63 -1.67 5.58
CA VAL A 83 5.87 -1.40 6.27
C VAL A 83 6.57 -0.23 5.61
N ARG A 84 7.05 0.72 6.43
CA ARG A 84 7.87 1.85 5.96
C ARG A 84 9.29 1.36 5.70
N HIS A 85 9.86 1.76 4.57
CA HIS A 85 11.24 1.45 4.19
C HIS A 85 12.03 2.76 4.06
N LEU A 86 12.92 3.01 5.03
CA LEU A 86 13.79 4.18 5.04
C LEU A 86 15.04 3.87 4.22
N VAL A 87 15.37 4.74 3.28
CA VAL A 87 16.66 4.66 2.57
C VAL A 87 17.78 5.33 3.35
N SER A 88 17.45 6.14 4.36
CA SER A 88 18.41 6.72 5.32
C SER A 88 19.04 5.67 6.25
N ASP A 89 18.41 4.51 6.41
CA ASP A 89 18.95 3.41 7.24
C ASP A 89 20.00 2.57 6.49
N LEU A 90 20.14 2.78 5.18
CA LEU A 90 21.09 2.05 4.35
C LEU A 90 22.52 2.53 4.60
N VAL A 91 23.46 1.59 4.60
CA VAL A 91 24.88 1.87 4.85
C VAL A 91 25.62 1.94 3.51
N CYS A 92 26.03 3.15 3.14
CA CYS A 92 26.87 3.34 1.96
C CYS A 92 28.32 2.98 2.27
N ASP A 93 28.82 1.89 1.67
CA ASP A 93 30.19 1.41 1.83
C ASP A 93 31.23 2.18 0.97
N ASP A 94 30.76 3.09 0.10
CA ASP A 94 31.61 3.93 -0.74
C ASP A 94 31.97 5.24 -0.01
N ALA A 95 33.13 5.26 0.64
CA ALA A 95 33.60 6.41 1.42
C ALA A 95 34.01 7.62 0.56
N GLU A 96 34.23 7.43 -0.74
CA GLU A 96 34.60 8.53 -1.66
C GLU A 96 33.38 9.16 -2.32
N TYR A 97 32.25 8.47 -2.31
CA TYR A 97 31.01 8.98 -2.86
C TYR A 97 30.48 10.16 -2.05
N THR A 98 30.25 11.27 -2.74
CA THR A 98 29.58 12.44 -2.20
C THR A 98 28.53 12.91 -3.21
N PRO A 99 27.24 12.79 -2.91
CA PRO A 99 26.18 13.23 -3.81
C PRO A 99 26.20 14.75 -3.96
N THR A 100 26.00 15.21 -5.19
CA THR A 100 25.95 16.64 -5.54
C THR A 100 24.78 16.92 -6.47
N PRO A 101 24.07 18.05 -6.29
CA PRO A 101 23.11 18.51 -7.29
C PRO A 101 23.82 18.70 -8.63
N LEU A 102 23.25 18.12 -9.69
CA LEU A 102 23.73 18.30 -11.06
C LEU A 102 23.04 19.48 -11.71
N LEU A 103 23.60 19.97 -12.83
CA LEU A 103 23.00 21.05 -13.64
C LEU A 103 22.69 22.29 -12.79
N ASP A 104 23.64 22.66 -11.92
CA ASP A 104 23.54 23.77 -10.96
C ASP A 104 22.34 23.68 -10.01
N GLY A 105 21.79 22.47 -9.82
CA GLY A 105 20.59 22.22 -9.02
C GLY A 105 19.34 22.90 -9.57
N LYS A 106 19.29 23.14 -10.88
CA LYS A 106 18.11 23.70 -11.53
C LYS A 106 16.91 22.74 -11.40
N LEU A 107 15.73 23.32 -11.20
CA LEU A 107 14.46 22.57 -11.25
C LEU A 107 14.07 22.27 -12.70
N PHE A 108 13.69 21.03 -12.95
CA PHE A 108 13.18 20.58 -14.23
C PHE A 108 11.79 19.93 -14.06
N PRO A 109 10.89 20.07 -15.03
CA PRO A 109 9.64 19.36 -15.03
C PRO A 109 9.88 17.86 -15.25
N VAL A 110 9.18 17.01 -14.51
CA VAL A 110 9.28 15.54 -14.59
C VAL A 110 8.99 14.98 -15.98
N THR A 111 8.26 15.72 -16.81
CA THR A 111 8.05 15.35 -18.22
C THR A 111 9.36 15.22 -18.98
N GLU A 112 10.40 15.96 -18.62
CA GLU A 112 11.72 15.88 -19.26
C GLU A 112 12.37 14.49 -19.11
N PRO A 113 12.59 13.96 -17.89
CA PRO A 113 13.10 12.60 -17.75
C PRO A 113 12.10 11.53 -18.19
N MET A 114 10.78 11.78 -18.14
CA MET A 114 9.78 10.82 -18.63
C MET A 114 9.80 10.63 -20.14
N ASP A 115 9.95 11.73 -20.89
CA ASP A 115 9.90 11.74 -22.35
C ASP A 115 11.30 11.53 -22.99
N ALA A 116 12.34 11.39 -22.17
CA ALA A 116 13.70 11.14 -22.61
C ALA A 116 13.80 9.84 -23.43
N GLN A 117 14.44 9.92 -24.60
CA GLN A 117 14.62 8.77 -25.50
C GLN A 117 15.53 7.69 -24.92
N GLN A 118 16.50 8.10 -24.10
CA GLN A 118 17.44 7.22 -23.42
C GLN A 118 17.13 7.24 -21.93
N SER A 119 17.09 6.06 -21.33
CA SER A 119 17.02 5.93 -19.87
C SER A 119 18.23 6.61 -19.23
N MET A 120 18.02 7.18 -18.04
CA MET A 120 19.13 7.66 -17.24
C MET A 120 20.11 6.53 -16.95
N THR A 121 21.39 6.87 -17.04
CA THR A 121 22.48 6.01 -16.57
C THR A 121 22.51 5.98 -15.05
N ASP A 122 23.21 5.01 -14.48
CA ASP A 122 23.38 4.84 -13.03
C ASP A 122 24.33 5.92 -12.41
N ASP A 123 24.61 7.01 -13.14
CA ASP A 123 25.41 8.17 -12.71
C ASP A 123 24.57 9.26 -12.03
N ARG A 124 23.23 9.17 -12.11
CA ARG A 124 22.32 10.18 -11.60
C ARG A 124 20.94 9.63 -11.30
N VAL A 125 20.22 10.36 -10.46
CA VAL A 125 18.81 10.11 -10.15
C VAL A 125 18.05 11.43 -10.20
N PHE A 126 16.82 11.38 -10.73
CA PHE A 126 15.89 12.50 -10.71
C PHE A 126 14.97 12.39 -9.51
N PHE A 127 15.07 13.36 -8.60
CA PHE A 127 14.31 13.40 -7.36
C PHE A 127 13.27 14.52 -7.36
N MET A 128 12.09 14.22 -6.85
CA MET A 128 11.01 15.18 -6.57
C MET A 128 10.57 15.04 -5.12
N LEU A 129 9.90 16.06 -4.56
CA LEU A 129 9.16 15.89 -3.31
C LEU A 129 7.81 15.22 -3.57
N ASN A 130 7.27 14.52 -2.57
CA ASN A 130 5.99 13.83 -2.61
C ASN A 130 4.87 14.60 -3.37
N GLY A 131 4.38 14.02 -4.46
CA GLY A 131 3.32 14.60 -5.30
C GLY A 131 3.67 15.88 -6.06
N ALA A 132 4.95 16.28 -6.10
CA ALA A 132 5.45 17.35 -6.95
C ALA A 132 5.67 16.87 -8.40
N ASN A 133 5.72 17.83 -9.32
CA ASN A 133 5.95 17.58 -10.75
C ASN A 133 7.28 18.16 -11.24
N ASP A 134 8.01 18.85 -10.37
CA ASP A 134 9.31 19.44 -10.66
C ASP A 134 10.31 18.87 -9.67
N GLY A 135 11.52 18.64 -10.16
CA GLY A 135 12.57 17.95 -9.42
C GLY A 135 13.96 18.39 -9.86
N ILE A 136 14.97 17.76 -9.27
CA ILE A 136 16.37 17.98 -9.62
C ILE A 136 17.07 16.66 -9.93
N TYR A 137 18.18 16.77 -10.67
CA TYR A 137 19.13 15.67 -10.81
C TYR A 137 20.18 15.74 -9.71
N VAL A 138 20.47 14.61 -9.08
CA VAL A 138 21.58 14.45 -8.13
C VAL A 138 22.48 13.33 -8.61
N SER A 139 23.79 13.49 -8.45
CA SER A 139 24.76 12.45 -8.80
C SER A 139 24.53 11.19 -7.97
N TRP A 140 24.80 10.05 -8.59
CA TRP A 140 24.68 8.73 -7.97
C TRP A 140 25.81 7.83 -8.45
N ASN A 141 26.31 6.94 -7.59
CA ASN A 141 27.38 6.00 -7.93
C ASN A 141 26.86 4.63 -8.40
N GLY A 142 25.55 4.50 -8.62
CA GLY A 142 24.90 3.25 -9.04
C GLY A 142 24.72 2.22 -7.94
N GLN A 143 25.16 2.49 -6.70
CA GLN A 143 24.97 1.60 -5.56
C GLN A 143 23.72 2.00 -4.80
N PHE A 144 22.75 1.08 -4.70
CA PHE A 144 21.47 1.39 -4.05
C PHE A 144 21.62 1.74 -2.57
N GLU A 145 22.55 1.09 -1.86
CA GLU A 145 22.85 1.40 -0.46
C GLU A 145 23.30 2.87 -0.24
N CYS A 146 23.79 3.53 -1.29
CA CYS A 146 24.22 4.93 -1.27
C CYS A 146 23.12 5.91 -1.71
N VAL A 147 21.94 5.44 -2.14
CA VAL A 147 20.86 6.31 -2.64
C VAL A 147 20.28 7.20 -1.55
N GLY A 148 20.33 6.77 -0.28
CA GLY A 148 19.86 7.55 0.87
C GLY A 148 20.55 8.91 0.97
N GLN A 149 21.87 8.95 0.80
CA GLN A 149 22.63 10.20 0.83
C GLN A 149 22.22 11.15 -0.31
N ALA A 150 21.97 10.62 -1.52
CA ALA A 150 21.50 11.42 -2.65
C ALA A 150 20.07 11.95 -2.42
N ALA A 151 19.20 11.12 -1.85
CA ALA A 151 17.84 11.49 -1.52
C ALA A 151 17.78 12.60 -0.47
N GLU A 152 18.67 12.60 0.53
CA GLU A 152 18.76 13.65 1.55
C GLU A 152 19.28 14.98 0.98
N VAL A 153 20.29 14.94 0.10
CA VAL A 153 20.74 16.12 -0.64
C VAL A 153 19.60 16.69 -1.48
N ALA A 154 18.88 15.82 -2.21
CA ALA A 154 17.75 16.24 -3.03
C ALA A 154 16.62 16.85 -2.20
N ALA A 155 16.21 16.19 -1.12
CA ALA A 155 15.17 16.66 -0.22
C ALA A 155 15.52 18.06 0.33
N THR A 156 16.75 18.22 0.83
CA THR A 156 17.23 19.49 1.36
C THR A 156 17.18 20.59 0.29
N TRP A 157 17.63 20.29 -0.93
CA TRP A 157 17.66 21.23 -2.03
C TRP A 157 16.26 21.65 -2.50
N LEU A 158 15.33 20.70 -2.53
CA LEU A 158 13.92 20.92 -2.91
C LEU A 158 13.10 21.62 -1.81
N GLY A 159 13.69 21.92 -0.65
CA GLY A 159 13.04 22.64 0.45
C GLY A 159 12.19 21.75 1.36
N ALA A 160 12.55 20.46 1.49
CA ALA A 160 11.99 19.58 2.50
C ALA A 160 12.18 20.13 3.93
N ASP A 161 11.24 19.85 4.81
CA ASP A 161 11.32 20.24 6.21
C ASP A 161 12.43 19.44 6.91
N ARG A 162 13.47 20.16 7.33
CA ARG A 162 14.65 19.57 7.99
C ARG A 162 14.31 18.94 9.33
N ASP A 163 13.31 19.46 10.04
CA ASP A 163 12.90 18.93 11.35
C ASP A 163 12.19 17.58 11.21
N VAL A 164 11.63 17.28 10.03
CA VAL A 164 11.03 15.97 9.74
C VAL A 164 12.04 15.03 9.08
N MET A 165 12.98 15.55 8.30
CA MET A 165 14.03 14.75 7.64
C MET A 165 14.90 13.96 8.63
N VAL A 166 15.03 14.41 9.88
CA VAL A 166 15.78 13.66 10.92
C VAL A 166 15.19 12.28 11.21
N ASN A 167 13.92 12.04 10.86
CA ASN A 167 13.26 10.73 10.97
C ASN A 167 13.54 9.82 9.76
N GLY A 168 14.39 10.27 8.83
CA GLY A 168 14.77 9.56 7.62
C GLY A 168 13.90 9.87 6.41
N VAL A 169 14.38 9.46 5.24
CA VAL A 169 13.69 9.65 3.95
C VAL A 169 13.32 8.30 3.33
N ARG A 170 12.22 8.30 2.57
CA ARG A 170 11.71 7.16 1.81
C ARG A 170 11.65 7.49 0.33
N LEU A 171 11.83 6.49 -0.52
CA LEU A 171 11.71 6.64 -1.96
C LEU A 171 10.50 5.90 -2.50
N TYR A 172 9.77 6.56 -3.39
CA TYR A 172 8.61 6.00 -4.07
C TYR A 172 8.70 6.28 -5.58
N SER A 173 8.19 5.34 -6.37
CA SER A 173 8.00 5.53 -7.80
C SER A 173 6.87 6.53 -8.08
N GLN A 174 6.79 7.03 -9.32
CA GLN A 174 5.68 7.87 -9.77
C GLN A 174 4.30 7.21 -9.65
N MET A 175 4.26 5.87 -9.55
CA MET A 175 3.04 5.08 -9.37
C MET A 175 2.71 4.85 -7.89
N GLY A 176 3.48 5.39 -6.95
CA GLY A 176 3.29 5.26 -5.51
C GLY A 176 3.74 3.93 -4.92
N TRP A 177 4.68 3.25 -5.57
CA TRP A 177 5.30 2.02 -5.05
C TRP A 177 6.61 2.35 -4.33
N PRO A 178 6.89 1.74 -3.16
CA PRO A 178 8.16 1.96 -2.46
C PRO A 178 9.32 1.44 -3.33
N VAL A 179 10.47 2.12 -3.24
CA VAL A 179 11.72 1.71 -3.91
C VAL A 179 12.71 1.27 -2.83
N ARG A 180 13.03 -0.02 -2.82
CA ARG A 180 13.71 -0.71 -1.70
C ARG A 180 15.00 -1.41 -2.11
N ASN A 181 15.26 -1.49 -3.41
CA ASN A 181 16.45 -2.13 -3.95
C ASN A 181 16.75 -1.62 -5.37
N SER A 182 17.90 -2.02 -5.92
CA SER A 182 18.35 -1.60 -7.25
C SER A 182 17.43 -2.03 -8.40
N GLU A 183 16.68 -3.13 -8.25
CA GLU A 183 15.75 -3.61 -9.28
C GLU A 183 14.55 -2.67 -9.37
N GLU A 184 13.90 -2.40 -8.23
CA GLU A 184 12.80 -1.43 -8.13
C GLU A 184 13.24 -0.03 -8.57
N MET A 185 14.48 0.36 -8.27
CA MET A 185 15.03 1.65 -8.72
C MET A 185 15.09 1.73 -10.26
N LYS A 186 15.54 0.66 -10.91
CA LYS A 186 15.59 0.57 -12.38
C LYS A 186 14.20 0.59 -13.01
N GLU A 187 13.21 -0.03 -12.37
CA GLU A 187 11.80 0.03 -12.83
C GLU A 187 11.26 1.47 -12.85
N THR A 188 11.71 2.32 -11.93
CA THR A 188 11.37 3.76 -11.92
C THR A 188 12.10 4.57 -13.00
N LYS A 189 13.05 3.94 -13.73
CA LYS A 189 13.99 4.62 -14.64
C LYS A 189 14.79 5.72 -13.94
N ASN A 190 15.11 5.52 -12.66
CA ASN A 190 15.76 6.49 -11.77
C ASN A 190 14.96 7.81 -11.58
N ILE A 191 13.62 7.76 -11.69
CA ILE A 191 12.71 8.89 -11.45
C ILE A 191 11.90 8.59 -10.19
N VAL A 192 12.24 9.25 -9.09
CA VAL A 192 11.69 8.94 -7.77
C VAL A 192 11.20 10.17 -7.02
N HIS A 193 10.28 9.92 -6.09
CA HIS A 193 9.75 10.89 -5.15
C HIS A 193 10.29 10.60 -3.75
N VAL A 194 10.77 11.65 -3.09
CA VAL A 194 11.16 11.64 -1.69
C VAL A 194 9.93 11.88 -0.82
N LEU A 195 9.68 10.95 0.10
CA LEU A 195 8.65 11.04 1.12
C LEU A 195 9.31 11.10 2.50
N LEU A 196 8.96 12.12 3.27
CA LEU A 196 9.40 12.27 4.66
C LEU A 196 8.50 11.50 5.61
N ASP A 197 8.87 11.47 6.88
CA ASP A 197 8.02 10.89 7.92
C ASP A 197 6.64 11.57 8.01
N PHE A 198 5.63 10.82 8.44
CA PHE A 198 4.21 11.20 8.50
C PHE A 198 3.53 11.58 7.18
N GLN A 199 4.25 11.63 6.06
CA GLN A 199 3.65 11.89 4.76
C GLN A 199 2.99 10.63 4.18
N LEU A 200 1.75 10.79 3.70
CA LEU A 200 1.08 9.81 2.84
C LEU A 200 1.42 10.11 1.38
N TRP A 201 1.52 9.06 0.56
CA TRP A 201 1.74 9.22 -0.88
C TRP A 201 0.70 10.16 -1.50
N GLN A 202 1.17 11.05 -2.37
CA GLN A 202 0.32 11.89 -3.20
C GLN A 202 0.65 11.66 -4.67
N TRP A 203 -0.37 11.36 -5.46
CA TRP A 203 -0.24 11.31 -6.92
C TRP A 203 0.29 12.64 -7.46
N PRO A 204 1.37 12.63 -8.27
CA PRO A 204 1.79 13.81 -9.00
C PRO A 204 0.76 14.14 -10.09
N GLY A 205 0.55 15.42 -10.37
CA GLY A 205 -0.40 15.86 -11.40
C GLY A 205 0.17 15.72 -12.82
N ILE A 206 1.50 15.82 -12.97
CA ILE A 206 2.28 15.91 -14.22
C ILE A 206 1.83 17.10 -15.08
N LYS A 207 0.66 16.98 -15.72
CA LYS A 207 -0.02 18.01 -16.49
C LYS A 207 -1.51 17.68 -16.59
N LYS A 208 -2.36 18.68 -16.85
CA LYS A 208 -3.78 18.44 -17.16
C LYS A 208 -3.91 17.49 -18.35
N GLY A 209 -4.82 16.53 -18.25
CA GLY A 209 -5.04 15.48 -19.24
C GLY A 209 -4.06 14.30 -19.16
N TYR A 210 -3.06 14.33 -18.27
CA TYR A 210 -2.21 13.16 -18.03
C TYR A 210 -3.04 12.01 -17.45
N LYS A 211 -2.77 10.77 -17.90
CA LYS A 211 -3.49 9.58 -17.49
C LYS A 211 -2.58 8.58 -16.81
N TYR A 212 -2.98 8.12 -15.62
CA TYR A 212 -2.44 6.91 -14.99
C TYR A 212 -3.39 5.75 -15.25
N VAL A 213 -2.85 4.59 -15.61
CA VAL A 213 -3.61 3.33 -15.68
C VAL A 213 -3.10 2.44 -14.56
N LEU A 214 -3.99 2.10 -13.62
CA LEU A 214 -3.67 1.28 -12.46
C LEU A 214 -3.74 -0.21 -12.79
N GLU A 215 -3.24 -1.05 -11.87
CA GLU A 215 -3.11 -2.50 -12.08
C GLU A 215 -4.46 -3.22 -12.22
N ASP A 216 -5.54 -2.63 -11.71
CA ASP A 216 -6.92 -3.13 -11.79
C ASP A 216 -7.72 -2.56 -12.96
N GLY A 217 -7.09 -1.74 -13.82
CA GLY A 217 -7.72 -1.09 -14.97
C GLY A 217 -8.39 0.25 -14.66
N VAL A 218 -8.38 0.70 -13.39
CA VAL A 218 -8.83 2.05 -13.04
C VAL A 218 -7.94 3.08 -13.73
N THR A 219 -8.55 4.11 -14.32
CA THR A 219 -7.81 5.19 -14.98
C THR A 219 -7.99 6.49 -14.23
N LEU A 220 -6.88 7.15 -13.87
CA LEU A 220 -6.87 8.46 -13.22
C LEU A 220 -6.44 9.51 -14.23
N THR A 221 -7.31 10.47 -14.55
CA THR A 221 -7.00 11.59 -15.47
C THR A 221 -6.85 12.89 -14.69
N THR A 222 -5.68 13.55 -14.76
CA THR A 222 -5.47 14.84 -14.10
C THR A 222 -6.38 15.93 -14.70
N VAL A 223 -7.29 16.49 -13.92
CA VAL A 223 -8.17 17.60 -14.34
C VAL A 223 -7.87 18.92 -13.61
N GLY A 224 -7.29 18.85 -12.41
CA GLY A 224 -6.90 20.02 -11.60
C GLY A 224 -5.48 19.88 -11.05
N MET A 225 -4.75 21.00 -10.97
CA MET A 225 -3.37 21.06 -10.42
C MET A 225 -3.31 21.73 -9.04
N SER A 226 -4.22 22.67 -8.75
CA SER A 226 -4.35 23.32 -7.43
C SER A 226 -5.82 23.66 -7.18
N PRO A 227 -6.56 22.83 -6.40
CA PRO A 227 -6.13 21.55 -5.82
C PRO A 227 -5.81 20.49 -6.90
N LYS A 228 -5.06 19.45 -6.52
CA LYS A 228 -4.89 18.25 -7.37
C LYS A 228 -6.22 17.51 -7.43
N VAL A 229 -6.74 17.34 -8.64
CA VAL A 229 -8.02 16.67 -8.89
C VAL A 229 -7.84 15.68 -10.03
N PHE A 230 -8.29 14.45 -9.81
CA PHE A 230 -8.29 13.38 -10.80
C PHE A 230 -9.72 12.97 -11.10
N ASP A 231 -10.05 12.87 -12.39
CA ASP A 231 -11.21 12.12 -12.84
C ASP A 231 -10.88 10.62 -12.80
N VAL A 232 -11.81 9.79 -12.33
CA VAL A 232 -11.57 8.37 -12.05
C VAL A 232 -12.53 7.51 -12.86
N GLU A 233 -12.00 6.87 -13.89
CA GLU A 233 -12.76 5.99 -14.78
C GLU A 233 -12.62 4.53 -14.32
N HIS A 234 -13.68 3.73 -14.53
CA HIS A 234 -13.71 2.29 -14.24
C HIS A 234 -13.52 1.88 -12.77
N TYR A 235 -13.80 2.77 -11.81
CA TYR A 235 -13.66 2.47 -10.36
C TYR A 235 -14.68 1.45 -9.83
N PHE A 236 -15.91 1.46 -10.34
CA PHE A 236 -16.96 0.51 -9.98
C PHE A 236 -17.86 0.21 -11.17
N THR A 237 -18.56 -0.92 -11.13
CA THR A 237 -19.50 -1.32 -12.17
C THR A 237 -20.92 -0.85 -11.88
N GLN A 238 -21.78 -0.88 -12.90
CA GLN A 238 -23.20 -0.57 -12.73
C GLN A 238 -23.88 -1.50 -11.71
N GLU A 239 -23.55 -2.79 -11.70
CA GLU A 239 -24.08 -3.77 -10.75
C GLU A 239 -23.65 -3.45 -9.32
N GLU A 240 -22.40 -3.01 -9.12
CA GLU A 240 -21.92 -2.55 -7.82
C GLU A 240 -22.66 -1.29 -7.36
N ALA A 241 -22.90 -0.34 -8.27
CA ALA A 241 -23.67 0.88 -7.98
C ALA A 241 -25.10 0.56 -7.53
N GLU A 242 -25.79 -0.32 -8.25
CA GLU A 242 -27.14 -0.77 -7.92
C GLU A 242 -27.18 -1.49 -6.57
N LYS A 243 -26.15 -2.30 -6.26
CA LYS A 243 -26.02 -2.96 -4.97
C LYS A 243 -25.81 -1.98 -3.82
N ILE A 244 -24.98 -0.94 -4.01
CA ILE A 244 -24.80 0.16 -3.04
C ILE A 244 -26.15 0.84 -2.76
N ILE A 245 -26.89 1.18 -3.83
CA ILE A 245 -28.21 1.82 -3.72
C ILE A 245 -29.19 0.90 -2.99
N LYS A 246 -29.24 -0.39 -3.33
CA LYS A 246 -30.12 -1.39 -2.71
C LYS A 246 -29.87 -1.52 -1.21
N ILE A 247 -28.60 -1.56 -0.80
CA ILE A 247 -28.20 -1.69 0.62
C ILE A 247 -28.48 -0.38 1.38
N GLY A 248 -28.11 0.77 0.80
CA GLY A 248 -28.16 2.05 1.49
C GLY A 248 -29.54 2.72 1.53
N SER A 249 -30.38 2.53 0.50
CA SER A 249 -31.66 3.25 0.36
C SER A 249 -32.62 3.07 1.55
N PRO A 250 -32.80 1.87 2.13
CA PRO A 250 -33.70 1.67 3.26
C PRO A 250 -33.28 2.37 4.56
N ILE A 251 -32.01 2.75 4.68
CA ILE A 251 -31.42 3.33 5.90
C ILE A 251 -31.04 4.81 5.75
N LEU A 252 -31.38 5.42 4.62
CA LEU A 252 -31.15 6.84 4.37
C LEU A 252 -31.90 7.70 5.37
N ASN A 253 -31.17 8.60 6.04
CA ASN A 253 -31.73 9.58 6.95
C ASN A 253 -31.39 10.99 6.50
N ARG A 254 -32.16 11.97 6.97
CA ARG A 254 -31.87 13.38 6.68
C ARG A 254 -30.47 13.74 7.17
N SER A 255 -29.68 14.39 6.30
CA SER A 255 -28.34 14.87 6.65
C SER A 255 -28.39 15.78 7.89
N ARG A 256 -27.56 15.43 8.87
CA ARG A 256 -27.41 16.15 10.13
C ARG A 256 -25.98 16.67 10.25
N ILE A 257 -25.81 17.83 10.89
CA ILE A 257 -24.52 18.37 11.33
C ILE A 257 -24.49 18.35 12.86
N ALA A 258 -23.34 18.08 13.46
CA ALA A 258 -23.14 18.27 14.89
C ALA A 258 -23.15 19.78 15.19
N ASN A 259 -24.13 20.26 15.96
CA ASN A 259 -24.05 21.63 16.47
C ASN A 259 -22.99 21.66 17.58
N HIS A 260 -22.08 22.62 17.51
CA HIS A 260 -21.08 22.90 18.55
C HIS A 260 -21.71 23.51 19.82
N ALA A 261 -22.81 22.94 20.31
CA ALA A 261 -23.36 23.30 21.60
C ALA A 261 -22.54 22.58 22.69
N PRO A 262 -22.03 23.29 23.71
CA PRO A 262 -21.41 22.66 24.85
C PRO A 262 -22.48 21.85 25.60
N GLU A 263 -22.26 20.55 25.69
CA GLU A 263 -23.14 19.53 26.29
C GLU A 263 -24.45 19.23 25.52
N GLY A 264 -24.51 18.04 24.91
CA GLY A 264 -25.77 17.45 24.43
C GLY A 264 -26.30 17.96 23.10
N GLY A 265 -25.43 18.51 22.23
CA GLY A 265 -25.82 19.06 20.92
C GLY A 265 -26.75 18.15 20.11
N LEU A 266 -28.03 18.50 20.07
CA LEU A 266 -29.02 17.89 19.19
C LEU A 266 -28.51 17.96 17.75
N HIS A 267 -28.46 16.83 17.06
CA HIS A 267 -28.19 16.79 15.63
C HIS A 267 -29.30 17.56 14.89
N VAL A 268 -29.01 18.78 14.44
CA VAL A 268 -29.97 19.60 13.70
C VAL A 268 -29.95 19.19 12.23
N VAL A 269 -31.12 19.21 11.59
CA VAL A 269 -31.23 19.05 10.14
C VAL A 269 -30.41 20.14 9.47
N SER A 270 -29.51 19.74 8.58
CA SER A 270 -28.59 20.68 7.96
C SER A 270 -29.27 21.52 6.88
N GLU A 271 -29.12 22.85 6.97
CA GLU A 271 -29.51 23.81 5.93
C GLU A 271 -28.42 23.97 4.85
N THR A 272 -27.20 23.56 5.15
CA THR A 272 -26.04 23.64 4.24
C THR A 272 -25.87 22.36 3.41
N ARG A 273 -26.25 21.21 3.97
CA ARG A 273 -26.29 19.88 3.35
C ARG A 273 -27.70 19.32 3.42
N THR A 274 -28.49 19.55 2.37
CA THR A 274 -29.92 19.22 2.34
C THR A 274 -30.21 17.83 1.77
N SER A 275 -29.22 16.92 1.77
CA SER A 275 -29.34 15.56 1.23
C SER A 275 -29.89 14.56 2.24
N HIS A 276 -30.09 13.33 1.76
CA HIS A 276 -30.26 12.15 2.60
C HIS A 276 -28.99 11.30 2.55
N THR A 277 -28.55 10.76 3.68
CA THR A 277 -27.31 9.98 3.74
C THR A 277 -27.37 8.82 4.73
N ALA A 278 -26.56 7.80 4.45
CA ALA A 278 -26.29 6.71 5.37
C ALA A 278 -24.87 6.16 5.12
N PHE A 279 -24.16 5.83 6.19
CA PHE A 279 -23.02 4.93 6.10
C PHE A 279 -23.54 3.50 5.92
N LEU A 280 -23.03 2.80 4.91
CA LEU A 280 -23.45 1.43 4.65
C LEU A 280 -22.97 0.50 5.79
N PRO A 281 -23.74 -0.56 6.12
CA PRO A 281 -23.34 -1.57 7.09
C PRO A 281 -22.03 -2.27 6.68
N ASP A 282 -21.24 -2.68 7.66
CA ASP A 282 -20.01 -3.41 7.41
C ASP A 282 -20.32 -4.80 6.83
N SER A 283 -19.67 -5.12 5.71
CA SER A 283 -19.83 -6.34 4.93
C SER A 283 -18.59 -6.59 4.08
N LEU A 284 -18.40 -7.80 3.54
CA LEU A 284 -17.30 -8.08 2.61
C LEU A 284 -17.32 -7.09 1.43
N PHE A 285 -18.52 -6.85 0.88
CA PHE A 285 -18.72 -5.90 -0.21
C PHE A 285 -18.23 -4.48 0.12
N THR A 286 -18.62 -3.92 1.27
CA THR A 286 -18.17 -2.56 1.64
C THR A 286 -16.69 -2.52 2.04
N ARG A 287 -16.12 -3.63 2.56
CA ARG A 287 -14.69 -3.73 2.88
C ARG A 287 -13.84 -3.81 1.61
N GLU A 288 -14.31 -4.47 0.55
CA GLU A 288 -13.66 -4.49 -0.76
C GLU A 288 -13.53 -3.08 -1.35
N PHE A 289 -14.55 -2.23 -1.21
CA PHE A 289 -14.48 -0.83 -1.61
C PHE A 289 -13.45 -0.02 -0.82
N ARG A 290 -13.25 -0.31 0.48
CA ARG A 290 -12.18 0.33 1.27
C ARG A 290 -10.80 -0.13 0.81
N ALA A 291 -10.63 -1.42 0.54
CA ALA A 291 -9.38 -1.95 0.01
C ALA A 291 -9.06 -1.38 -1.37
N ARG A 292 -10.05 -1.30 -2.26
CA ARG A 292 -9.93 -0.69 -3.59
C ARG A 292 -9.56 0.79 -3.48
N GLY A 293 -10.29 1.55 -2.65
CA GLY A 293 -10.01 2.97 -2.43
C GLY A 293 -8.61 3.22 -1.88
N ALA A 294 -8.14 2.39 -0.94
CA ALA A 294 -6.79 2.53 -0.38
C ALA A 294 -5.74 2.25 -1.44
N ARG A 295 -5.96 1.23 -2.28
CA ARG A 295 -5.07 0.93 -3.42
C ARG A 295 -5.04 2.07 -4.43
N SER A 296 -6.19 2.62 -4.83
CA SER A 296 -6.27 3.72 -5.79
C SER A 296 -5.63 5.01 -5.26
N ALA A 297 -5.79 5.29 -3.97
CA ALA A 297 -5.17 6.43 -3.31
C ALA A 297 -3.73 6.16 -2.80
N ARG A 298 -3.22 4.93 -2.98
CA ARG A 298 -1.95 4.43 -2.40
C ARG A 298 -1.80 4.74 -0.90
N LEU A 299 -2.89 4.56 -0.17
CA LEU A 299 -2.89 4.62 1.27
C LEU A 299 -2.23 3.35 1.83
N PRO A 300 -1.45 3.45 2.92
CA PRO A 300 -0.73 2.32 3.49
C PRO A 300 -1.66 1.29 4.16
N SER A 301 -2.95 1.60 4.28
CA SER A 301 -3.93 0.69 4.87
C SER A 301 -5.36 1.09 4.50
N PRO A 302 -6.28 0.11 4.26
CA PRO A 302 -7.72 0.36 4.14
C PRO A 302 -8.34 1.01 5.39
N SER A 303 -7.65 0.94 6.53
CA SER A 303 -8.08 1.55 7.79
C SER A 303 -8.15 3.08 7.74
N PHE A 304 -7.42 3.72 6.82
CA PHE A 304 -7.37 5.18 6.63
C PHE A 304 -8.62 5.73 5.95
N LEU A 305 -9.42 4.87 5.33
CA LEU A 305 -10.69 5.24 4.72
C LEU A 305 -11.84 5.07 5.70
N GLU A 306 -12.74 6.04 5.71
CA GLU A 306 -14.03 5.88 6.38
C GLU A 306 -14.90 4.80 5.71
N ARG A 307 -16.04 4.50 6.32
CA ARG A 307 -17.02 3.58 5.72
C ARG A 307 -17.64 4.22 4.48
N LEU A 308 -18.05 3.38 3.53
CA LEU A 308 -18.76 3.84 2.34
C LEU A 308 -20.04 4.57 2.73
N GLN A 309 -20.16 5.83 2.32
CA GLN A 309 -21.31 6.68 2.57
C GLN A 309 -22.12 6.83 1.29
N LEU A 310 -23.41 6.46 1.33
CA LEU A 310 -24.35 6.78 0.28
C LEU A 310 -24.97 8.15 0.57
N VAL A 311 -25.02 9.00 -0.46
CA VAL A 311 -25.68 10.31 -0.42
C VAL A 311 -26.66 10.39 -1.58
N ARG A 312 -27.90 10.80 -1.29
CA ARG A 312 -28.96 11.02 -2.28
C ARG A 312 -29.41 12.47 -2.24
N TYR A 313 -29.44 13.10 -3.41
CA TYR A 313 -30.02 14.41 -3.65
C TYR A 313 -31.29 14.25 -4.49
N ASN A 314 -32.43 14.65 -3.95
CA ASN A 314 -33.66 14.83 -4.72
C ASN A 314 -33.65 16.19 -5.44
N ALA A 315 -34.64 16.42 -6.30
CA ALA A 315 -34.84 17.72 -6.94
C ALA A 315 -34.88 18.85 -5.90
N GLY A 316 -34.02 19.86 -6.08
CA GLY A 316 -33.89 21.01 -5.16
C GLY A 316 -33.00 20.79 -3.94
N GLU A 317 -32.51 19.57 -3.69
CA GLU A 317 -31.50 19.31 -2.65
C GLU A 317 -30.09 19.66 -3.17
N PHE A 318 -29.24 20.14 -2.29
CA PHE A 318 -27.90 20.64 -2.62
C PHE A 318 -26.93 20.44 -1.46
N TYR A 319 -25.65 20.61 -1.77
CA TYR A 319 -24.61 20.79 -0.77
C TYR A 319 -23.81 22.04 -1.12
N ARG A 320 -23.77 23.01 -0.22
CA ARG A 320 -22.96 24.22 -0.41
C ARG A 320 -21.47 23.88 -0.43
N GLN A 321 -20.68 24.72 -1.09
CA GLN A 321 -19.23 24.61 -1.10
C GLN A 321 -18.68 24.56 0.33
N HIS A 322 -17.80 23.60 0.58
CA HIS A 322 -17.15 23.36 1.87
C HIS A 322 -15.80 22.66 1.64
N LEU A 323 -15.04 22.46 2.72
CA LEU A 323 -13.86 21.62 2.74
C LEU A 323 -14.22 20.30 3.44
N ASP A 324 -13.74 19.18 2.89
CA ASP A 324 -13.90 17.85 3.50
C ASP A 324 -12.97 17.63 4.70
N THR A 325 -11.94 18.47 4.85
CA THR A 325 -11.07 18.46 6.01
C THR A 325 -11.75 19.16 7.19
N PHE A 326 -11.67 18.54 8.35
CA PHE A 326 -12.01 19.22 9.60
C PHE A 326 -11.02 20.36 9.86
N GLN A 327 -11.46 21.39 10.59
CA GLN A 327 -10.51 22.31 11.21
C GLN A 327 -9.54 21.46 12.04
N SER A 328 -8.24 21.75 11.97
CA SER A 328 -7.25 21.05 12.77
C SER A 328 -7.72 21.08 14.22
N LEU A 329 -7.92 19.90 14.82
CA LEU A 329 -7.98 19.84 16.27
C LEU A 329 -6.71 20.52 16.78
N PRO A 330 -6.79 21.43 17.77
CA PRO A 330 -5.59 21.95 18.39
C PRO A 330 -4.78 20.74 18.88
N PHE A 331 -3.67 20.46 18.19
CA PHE A 331 -2.76 19.35 18.52
C PHE A 331 -2.08 19.57 19.86
N LEU A 332 -1.94 20.85 20.23
CA LEU A 332 -1.58 21.25 21.57
C LEU A 332 -2.86 21.27 22.40
N PRO A 333 -2.93 20.49 23.50
CA PRO A 333 -4.03 20.58 24.44
C PRO A 333 -4.25 22.06 24.78
N THR A 334 -5.50 22.51 24.74
CA THR A 334 -5.85 23.82 25.31
C THR A 334 -5.43 23.83 26.79
N ASP A 335 -5.14 25.00 27.37
CA ASP A 335 -4.72 25.10 28.78
C ASP A 335 -5.71 24.39 29.74
N SER A 336 -6.98 24.28 29.34
CA SER A 336 -8.04 23.53 30.03
C SER A 336 -7.96 22.00 29.92
N GLU A 337 -7.27 21.47 28.91
CA GLU A 337 -7.04 20.04 28.67
C GLU A 337 -5.76 19.54 29.36
N PHE A 338 -4.87 20.44 29.79
CA PHE A 338 -3.84 20.17 30.81
C PHE A 338 -4.46 20.03 32.21
N LYS A 339 -5.49 19.19 32.39
CA LYS A 339 -6.05 18.91 33.73
C LYS A 339 -5.00 18.45 34.75
N LEU A 340 -3.90 17.90 34.25
CA LEU A 340 -2.84 17.28 35.03
C LEU A 340 -1.47 18.01 34.85
N GLY A 341 -1.29 18.82 33.80
CA GLY A 341 -0.08 19.63 33.59
C GLY A 341 1.22 18.83 33.37
N MET A 342 2.33 19.55 33.12
CA MET A 342 3.67 18.95 33.01
C MET A 342 4.10 18.23 34.28
N ASP A 343 3.60 18.64 35.45
CA ASP A 343 3.95 18.01 36.72
C ASP A 343 3.34 16.63 36.88
N ALA A 344 2.10 16.40 36.42
CA ALA A 344 1.56 15.04 36.41
C ALA A 344 2.20 14.16 35.36
N TYR A 345 2.59 14.71 34.20
CA TYR A 345 3.40 13.97 33.23
C TYR A 345 4.72 13.51 33.88
N LYS A 346 5.42 14.41 34.59
CA LYS A 346 6.63 14.04 35.35
C LYS A 346 6.34 13.00 36.43
N GLN A 347 5.22 13.13 37.17
CA GLN A 347 4.82 12.14 38.18
C GLN A 347 4.55 10.77 37.56
N TRP A 348 3.83 10.72 36.44
CA TRP A 348 3.55 9.49 35.72
C TRP A 348 4.84 8.88 35.15
N ALA A 349 5.70 9.68 34.52
CA ALA A 349 6.97 9.23 33.96
C ALA A 349 7.88 8.67 35.07
N ASN A 350 7.98 9.36 36.21
CA ASN A 350 8.73 8.88 37.38
C ASN A 350 8.13 7.60 37.97
N TRP A 351 6.80 7.49 38.03
CA TRP A 351 6.13 6.27 38.48
C TRP A 351 6.39 5.10 37.52
N ALA A 352 6.28 5.32 36.21
CA ALA A 352 6.52 4.31 35.19
C ALA A 352 7.98 3.83 35.20
N ALA A 353 8.92 4.78 35.28
CA ALA A 353 10.34 4.53 35.48
C ALA A 353 10.62 3.71 36.76
N GLY A 354 9.93 4.03 37.86
CA GLY A 354 9.98 3.25 39.10
C GLY A 354 9.46 1.82 38.92
N LYS A 355 8.36 1.63 38.19
CA LYS A 355 7.79 0.30 37.91
C LYS A 355 8.69 -0.54 37.01
N ILE A 356 9.34 0.07 36.02
CA ILE A 356 10.35 -0.59 35.20
C ILE A 356 11.51 -1.06 36.08
N ARG A 357 12.00 -0.20 37.00
CA ARG A 357 13.05 -0.59 37.97
C ARG A 357 12.62 -1.74 38.87
N GLU A 358 11.42 -1.70 39.44
CA GLU A 358 10.89 -2.81 40.24
C GLU A 358 10.80 -4.11 39.42
N LEU A 359 10.27 -4.04 38.20
CA LEU A 359 10.18 -5.19 37.30
C LEU A 359 11.56 -5.77 36.95
N SER A 360 12.57 -4.92 36.77
CA SER A 360 13.92 -5.32 36.38
C SER A 360 14.64 -6.15 37.45
N VAL A 361 14.22 -6.03 38.72
CA VAL A 361 14.72 -6.86 39.83
C VAL A 361 14.20 -8.29 39.73
N HIS A 362 13.00 -8.48 39.18
CA HIS A 362 12.30 -9.76 39.19
C HIS A 362 12.29 -10.46 37.83
N ARG A 363 12.57 -9.74 36.75
CA ARG A 363 12.56 -10.29 35.39
C ARG A 363 13.49 -9.50 34.49
N ASP A 364 14.11 -10.21 33.56
CA ASP A 364 14.86 -9.59 32.49
C ASP A 364 13.91 -8.81 31.56
N ILE A 365 14.14 -7.51 31.46
CA ILE A 365 13.34 -6.59 30.63
C ILE A 365 14.04 -6.44 29.27
N PRO A 366 13.32 -6.38 28.14
CA PRO A 366 13.94 -6.07 26.85
C PRO A 366 14.75 -4.77 26.90
N GLU A 367 15.85 -4.72 26.15
CA GLU A 367 16.84 -3.64 26.22
C GLU A 367 16.23 -2.25 25.99
N ASP A 368 15.30 -2.14 25.04
CA ASP A 368 14.58 -0.91 24.67
C ASP A 368 13.79 -0.27 25.83
N PHE A 369 13.51 -1.03 26.89
CA PHE A 369 12.74 -0.59 28.05
C PHE A 369 13.62 -0.39 29.30
N ARG A 370 14.94 -0.56 29.19
CA ARG A 370 15.88 -0.33 30.30
C ARG A 370 16.24 1.15 30.38
N GLU A 371 16.40 1.68 31.60
CA GLU A 371 16.93 3.03 31.77
C GLU A 371 18.40 3.08 31.31
N ASP A 372 18.70 3.93 30.33
CA ASP A 372 20.06 4.16 29.83
C ASP A 372 20.98 4.73 30.93
N LEU A 373 21.73 3.85 31.60
CA LEU A 373 22.73 4.23 32.61
C LEU A 373 24.04 4.78 32.00
N ALA A 374 24.14 4.93 30.67
CA ALA A 374 25.42 5.11 29.99
C ALA A 374 25.85 6.56 29.69
N LYS A 375 25.08 7.61 30.01
CA LYS A 375 25.44 9.01 29.66
C LYS A 375 25.75 9.95 30.84
N THR A 376 25.88 9.46 32.07
CA THR A 376 26.08 10.32 33.26
C THR A 376 27.47 10.23 33.90
N ARG A 377 28.53 10.01 33.11
CA ARG A 377 29.92 10.17 33.56
C ARG A 377 30.76 11.01 32.59
N ARG A 378 30.38 12.28 32.40
CA ARG A 378 31.28 13.41 32.16
C ARG A 378 30.50 14.70 32.36
N GLY A 379 30.97 15.54 33.29
CA GLY A 379 30.27 16.74 33.72
C GLY A 379 30.05 17.74 32.59
N SER A 380 28.78 17.93 32.24
CA SER A 380 28.21 19.23 31.94
C SER A 380 26.72 19.12 32.24
N THR A 381 26.14 20.19 32.79
CA THR A 381 24.75 20.29 33.24
C THR A 381 23.76 19.92 32.13
N GLY A 382 23.31 18.67 32.12
CA GLY A 382 22.28 18.17 31.22
C GLY A 382 20.90 18.53 31.76
N SER A 383 20.36 19.65 31.28
CA SER A 383 18.91 19.78 31.15
C SER A 383 18.44 18.63 30.27
N LEU A 384 17.47 17.84 30.75
CA LEU A 384 16.65 17.03 29.86
C LEU A 384 16.01 18.01 28.87
N ARG A 385 16.49 18.03 27.62
CA ARG A 385 15.68 18.53 26.51
C ARG A 385 14.87 17.33 26.04
N ILE A 386 13.58 17.37 26.34
CA ILE A 386 12.54 16.67 25.58
C ILE A 386 12.07 17.67 24.53
#